data_AF-A0A964K692-F1
#
_entry.id   AF-A0A964K692-F1
#
_cell.length_a   1.000
_cell.length_b   1.000
_cell.length_c   1.000
_cell.angle_alpha   90.00
_cell.angle_beta   90.00
_cell.angle_gamma   90.00
#
_symmetry.space_group_name_H-M   'P 1'
#
loop_
_entity.id
_entity.type
_entity.pdbx_description
1 polymer ?
#
loop_
_entity_poly.entity_id
_entity_poly.type
_entity_poly.pdbx_seq_one_letter_code
_entity_poly.pdbx_strand_id
1 'polypeptide(L)' 'MSQSGLDQIRQQIMWNRLIAIVEEQAQTLLRTAFSPIVRESGDLSAGVFDL' A
#
# COMPACT_ATOMS: atom_id res chain seq x y z
N MET A 1 21.62 24.03 10.86
CA MET A 1 20.71 22.96 11.34
C MET A 1 20.62 21.95 10.22
N SER A 2 21.06 20.71 10.44
CA SER A 2 21.23 19.72 9.38
C SER A 2 19.90 19.38 8.71
N GLN A 3 19.91 19.37 7.37
CA GLN A 3 18.81 19.03 6.47
C GLN A 3 18.11 17.69 6.81
N SER A 4 18.77 16.83 7.58
CA SER A 4 18.37 15.46 7.92
C SER A 4 17.00 15.30 8.58
N GLY A 5 16.59 16.21 9.47
CA GLY A 5 15.32 16.05 10.21
C GLY A 5 14.09 16.20 9.32
N LEU A 6 14.09 17.19 8.43
CA LEU A 6 13.00 17.39 7.47
C LEU A 6 12.96 16.26 6.44
N ASP A 7 14.13 15.78 6.01
CA ASP A 7 14.22 14.68 5.05
C ASP A 7 13.70 13.36 5.66
N GLN A 8 13.99 13.08 6.93
CA GLN A 8 13.41 11.93 7.65
C GLN A 8 11.88 12.00 7.70
N ILE A 9 11.31 13.17 8.03
CA ILE A 9 9.85 13.36 8.05
C ILE A 9 9.25 13.13 6.66
N ARG A 10 9.89 13.64 5.60
CA ARG A 10 9.44 13.40 4.22
C ARG A 10 9.43 11.93 3.88
N GLN A 11 10.48 11.18 4.23
CA GLN A 11 10.55 9.75 3.98
C GLN A 11 9.43 8.98 4.71
N GLN A 12 9.16 9.33 5.98
CA GLN A 12 8.06 8.74 6.75
C GLN A 12 6.70 9.02 6.09
N ILE A 13 6.47 10.24 5.63
CA ILE A 13 5.23 10.60 4.93
C ILE A 13 5.10 9.79 3.63
N MET A 14 6.17 9.68 2.85
CA MET A 14 6.14 8.93 1.60
C MET A 14 5.88 7.44 1.84
N TRP A 15 6.51 6.85 2.85
CA TRP A 15 6.28 5.47 3.25
C TRP A 15 4.82 5.21 3.63
N ASN A 16 4.24 6.05 4.49
CA ASN A 16 2.84 5.93 4.90
C ASN A 16 1.87 6.06 3.71
N ARG A 17 2.20 6.90 2.71
CA ARG A 17 1.40 7.03 1.48
C ARG A 17 1.46 5.76 0.63
N LEU A 18 2.64 5.16 0.47
CA LEU A 18 2.78 3.92 -0.30
C LEU A 18 1.99 2.77 0.35
N ILE A 19 2.04 2.64 1.67
CA ILE A 19 1.23 1.67 2.42
C ILE A 19 -0.27 1.92 2.17
N ALA A 20 -0.72 3.17 2.35
CA ALA A 20 -2.12 3.51 2.16
C ALA A 20 -2.62 3.17 0.73
N ILE A 21 -1.79 3.43 -0.28
CA ILE A 21 -2.13 3.09 -1.68
C ILE A 21 -2.31 1.58 -1.85
N VAL A 22 -1.36 0.75 -1.41
CA VAL A 22 -1.48 -0.70 -1.61
C VAL A 22 -2.61 -1.32 -0.80
N GLU A 23 -2.91 -0.77 0.38
CA GLU A 23 -4.07 -1.18 1.19
C GLU A 23 -5.39 -0.87 0.49
N GLU A 24 -5.53 0.33 -0.09
CA GLU A 24 -6.72 0.70 -0.84
C GLU A 24 -6.91 -0.18 -2.09
N GLN A 25 -5.82 -0.48 -2.80
CA GLN A 25 -5.85 -1.40 -3.95
C GLN A 25 -6.26 -2.82 -3.53
N ALA A 26 -5.67 -3.37 -2.46
CA ALA A 26 -6.03 -4.68 -1.94
C ALA A 26 -7.52 -4.75 -1.56
N GLN A 27 -8.04 -3.74 -0.86
CA GLN A 27 -9.46 -3.67 -0.51
C GLN A 27 -10.37 -3.56 -1.73
N THR A 28 -9.95 -2.81 -2.74
CA THR A 28 -10.70 -2.68 -4.00
C THR A 28 -10.78 -4.02 -4.71
N LEU A 29 -9.64 -4.73 -4.81
CA LEU A 29 -9.57 -6.08 -5.40
C LEU A 29 -10.47 -7.07 -4.65
N LEU A 30 -10.47 -7.06 -3.31
CA LEU A 30 -11.37 -7.91 -2.51
C LEU A 30 -12.85 -7.64 -2.84
N ARG A 31 -13.26 -6.36 -2.93
CA ARG A 31 -14.66 -5.99 -3.21
C ARG A 31 -15.12 -6.35 -4.62
N THR A 32 -14.20 -6.41 -5.58
CA THR A 32 -14.52 -6.71 -6.99
C THR A 32 -14.20 -8.15 -7.38
N ALA A 33 -13.62 -8.96 -6.48
CA ALA A 33 -13.24 -10.33 -6.79
C ALA A 33 -14.47 -11.23 -7.01
N PHE A 34 -14.48 -11.94 -8.15
CA PHE A 34 -15.48 -12.98 -8.44
C PHE A 34 -15.22 -14.28 -7.67
N SER A 35 -13.94 -14.61 -7.42
CA SER A 35 -13.55 -15.84 -6.72
C SER A 35 -13.81 -15.73 -5.21
N PRO A 36 -14.56 -16.67 -4.59
CA PRO A 36 -14.70 -16.74 -3.14
C PRO A 36 -13.36 -16.89 -2.40
N ILE A 37 -12.38 -17.58 -2.99
CA ILE A 37 -11.03 -17.74 -2.38
C ILE A 37 -10.38 -16.37 -2.17
N VAL A 38 -10.49 -15.49 -3.17
CA VAL A 38 -9.95 -14.13 -3.09
C VAL A 38 -10.83 -13.26 -2.19
N ARG A 39 -12.15 -13.27 -2.38
CA ARG A 39 -13.09 -12.37 -1.68
C ARG A 39 -13.26 -12.68 -0.19
N GLU A 40 -13.24 -13.96 0.19
CA GLU A 40 -13.61 -14.43 1.52
C GLU A 40 -12.40 -14.89 2.32
N SER A 41 -11.45 -15.58 1.67
CA SER A 41 -10.22 -16.03 2.33
C SER A 41 -9.10 -14.99 2.26
N GLY A 42 -9.23 -13.95 1.43
CA GLY A 42 -8.24 -12.87 1.31
C GLY A 42 -6.94 -13.32 0.64
N ASP A 43 -6.97 -14.37 -0.17
CA ASP A 43 -5.80 -14.92 -0.85
C ASP A 43 -5.36 -14.04 -2.04
N LEU A 44 -4.79 -12.87 -1.72
CA LEU A 44 -4.21 -11.94 -2.67
C LEU A 44 -3.08 -11.11 -2.05
N SER A 45 -2.26 -10.50 -2.90
CA SER A 45 -1.24 -9.53 -2.51
C SER A 45 -1.27 -8.31 -3.44
N ALA A 46 -0.96 -7.13 -2.91
CA ALA A 46 -0.83 -5.88 -3.66
C ALA A 46 0.50 -5.22 -3.29
N GLY A 47 1.21 -4.67 -4.28
CA GLY A 47 2.53 -4.06 -4.09
C GLY A 47 2.82 -3.02 -5.16
N VAL A 48 3.74 -2.10 -4.84
CA VAL A 48 4.30 -1.11 -5.77
C VAL A 48 5.75 -1.51 -6.05
N PHE A 49 6.12 -1.50 -7.32
CA PHE A 49 7.48 -1.80 -7.80
C PHE A 49 8.01 -0.63 -8.60
N ASP A 50 9.33 -0.52 -8.68
CA ASP A 50 10.01 0.34 -9.64
C ASP A 50 9.98 -0.27 -11.06
N LEU A 51 10.64 0.41 -12.00
CA LEU A 51 10.70 0.06 -13.43
C LEU A 51 11.90 -0.81 -13.77
#